data_AF-M4SVK3-F1
#
_entry.id   AF-M4SVK3-F1
#
_cell.length_a   1.000
_cell.length_b   1.000
_cell.length_c   1.000
_cell.angle_alpha   90.00
_cell.angle_beta   90.00
_cell.angle_gamma   90.00
#
_symmetry.space_group_name_H-M   'P 1'
#
loop_
_entity.id
_entity.type
_entity.pdbx_description
1 polymer ?
#
loop_
_entity_poly.entity_id
_entity_poly.type
_entity_poly.pdbx_seq_one_letter_code
_entity_poly.pdbx_strand_id
1 'polypeptide(L)'
;LLLAKAPTQEERRKLLPIAAMVADRQASAYEALAEAEVNKLAAATKHGAYFLGHINEYFTVAATAVQTSTKGCLTQTHDGTDFKTYNDIKTLHANCKAATLSETAAWDSAPGESPAGYKNLNRLSQKVGTNEKGCRLHSLENNDGLLNGNPTTTTAHLAGGLLTISQATPDLKDLTGLDTKHAADGYSVINKVYAATKDVPAEPKPQEYPTKEKLKSDSAFLKTLIQAYRLSENLKEPQLSKEVNTIYGAEPDAIKQKIWNKLDTIKTDKVYGGTPAGTRASQITDVRLLLELAENASAAATADAIEEEKKHADKPHTCKQSDVSEETRKHCNTIGDDKAKCNDEKQCSYDDSKDTGKTCTYNATKATASGVPATQTQTGGTKTTTDKYKGKKKEDCKSPDCKWEGETCKDSSFLFNKKLALSIAAAVVEFLF
;
A
#
# COMPACT_ATOMS: atom_id res chain seq x y z
N LEU A 1 -11.27 -2.00 -8.54
CA LEU A 1 -12.53 -2.54 -9.12
C LEU A 1 -13.69 -1.53 -9.15
N LEU A 2 -14.16 -0.97 -8.02
CA LEU A 2 -15.28 0.02 -8.02
C LEU A 2 -15.05 1.18 -9.00
N LEU A 3 -13.85 1.78 -8.97
CA LEU A 3 -13.48 2.88 -9.86
C LEU A 3 -13.57 2.48 -11.35
N ALA A 4 -13.11 1.28 -11.69
CA ALA A 4 -13.12 0.76 -13.05
C ALA A 4 -14.56 0.51 -13.57
N LYS A 5 -15.44 0.00 -12.71
CA LYS A 5 -16.85 -0.25 -13.03
C LYS A 5 -17.76 0.98 -12.86
N ALA A 6 -17.21 2.16 -12.59
CA ALA A 6 -18.00 3.35 -12.38
C ALA A 6 -18.70 3.77 -13.70
N PRO A 7 -20.04 3.84 -13.72
CA PRO A 7 -20.85 4.04 -14.92
C PRO A 7 -20.77 5.47 -15.48
N THR A 8 -20.34 6.44 -14.69
CA THR A 8 -20.30 7.85 -15.09
C THR A 8 -18.98 8.50 -14.69
N GLN A 9 -18.60 9.57 -15.39
CA GLN A 9 -17.43 10.37 -15.04
C GLN A 9 -17.58 11.03 -13.67
N GLU A 10 -18.79 11.41 -13.29
CA GLU A 10 -19.06 11.97 -11.96
C GLU A 10 -18.87 10.92 -10.86
N GLU A 11 -19.29 9.66 -11.10
CA GLU A 11 -19.03 8.58 -10.16
C GLU A 11 -17.54 8.21 -10.09
N ARG A 12 -16.83 8.23 -11.22
CA ARG A 12 -15.37 8.06 -11.23
C ARG A 12 -14.70 9.13 -10.38
N ARG A 13 -15.03 10.40 -10.62
CA ARG A 13 -14.52 11.55 -9.87
C ARG A 13 -14.72 11.41 -8.36
N LYS A 14 -15.89 10.90 -7.93
CA LYS A 14 -16.18 10.60 -6.51
C LYS A 14 -15.31 9.49 -5.94
N LEU A 15 -14.97 8.48 -6.73
CA LEU A 15 -14.19 7.33 -6.28
C LEU A 15 -12.68 7.58 -6.30
N LEU A 16 -12.20 8.58 -7.07
CA LEU A 16 -10.76 8.89 -7.17
C LEU A 16 -10.09 9.15 -5.81
N PRO A 17 -10.60 10.03 -4.94
CA PRO A 17 -9.95 10.31 -3.66
C PRO A 17 -9.90 9.10 -2.74
N ILE A 18 -10.94 8.27 -2.81
CA ILE A 18 -11.04 7.03 -2.03
C ILE A 18 -10.04 6.00 -2.53
N ALA A 19 -9.92 5.84 -3.85
CA ALA A 19 -8.95 4.95 -4.45
C ALA A 19 -7.51 5.34 -4.08
N ALA A 20 -7.18 6.64 -4.11
CA ALA A 20 -5.87 7.15 -3.71
C ALA A 20 -5.53 6.82 -2.25
N MET A 21 -6.48 7.02 -1.34
CA MET A 21 -6.33 6.65 0.07
C MET A 21 -6.15 5.15 0.29
N VAL A 22 -6.92 4.32 -0.42
CA VAL A 22 -6.79 2.86 -0.29
C VAL A 22 -5.42 2.39 -0.81
N ALA A 23 -4.93 2.98 -1.90
CA ALA A 23 -3.59 2.71 -2.43
C ALA A 23 -2.47 3.12 -1.45
N ASP A 24 -2.56 4.31 -0.86
CA ASP A 24 -1.59 4.80 0.13
C ASP A 24 -1.54 3.93 1.39
N ARG A 25 -2.72 3.48 1.87
CA ARG A 25 -2.82 2.52 2.96
C ARG A 25 -2.25 1.16 2.63
N GLN A 26 -2.48 0.68 1.41
CA GLN A 26 -1.92 -0.58 0.94
C GLN A 26 -0.39 -0.51 0.91
N ALA A 27 0.18 0.57 0.36
CA ALA A 27 1.62 0.79 0.35
C ALA A 27 2.20 0.84 1.77
N SER A 28 1.58 1.62 2.67
CA SER A 28 1.99 1.70 4.07
C SER A 28 1.91 0.35 4.81
N ALA A 29 0.90 -0.46 4.50
CA ALA A 29 0.75 -1.79 5.08
C ALA A 29 1.83 -2.76 4.57
N TYR A 30 2.22 -2.68 3.30
CA TYR A 30 3.33 -3.48 2.77
C TYR A 30 4.67 -3.09 3.38
N GLU A 31 4.94 -1.80 3.54
CA GLU A 31 6.16 -1.33 4.22
C GLU A 31 6.22 -1.81 5.67
N ALA A 32 5.11 -1.69 6.41
CA ALA A 32 5.00 -2.17 7.79
C ALA A 32 5.16 -3.70 7.88
N LEU A 33 4.60 -4.45 6.93
CA LEU A 33 4.75 -5.90 6.84
C LEU A 33 6.20 -6.28 6.56
N ALA A 34 6.84 -5.63 5.59
CA ALA A 34 8.25 -5.88 5.27
C ALA A 34 9.16 -5.61 6.47
N GLU A 35 8.94 -4.53 7.22
CA GLU A 35 9.70 -4.25 8.44
C GLU A 35 9.45 -5.32 9.53
N ALA A 36 8.19 -5.70 9.74
CA ALA A 36 7.81 -6.70 10.74
C ALA A 36 8.35 -8.10 10.41
N GLU A 37 8.22 -8.55 9.17
CA GLU A 37 8.66 -9.87 8.71
C GLU A 37 10.19 -9.95 8.67
N VAL A 38 10.86 -8.98 8.04
CA VAL A 38 12.30 -9.07 7.79
C VAL A 38 13.10 -8.88 9.06
N ASN A 39 12.73 -7.92 9.93
CA ASN A 39 13.58 -7.59 11.07
C ASN A 39 13.16 -8.33 12.34
N LYS A 40 11.87 -8.37 12.66
CA LYS A 40 11.41 -8.93 13.94
C LYS A 40 11.30 -10.44 13.89
N LEU A 41 10.62 -10.99 12.89
CA LEU A 41 10.42 -12.44 12.79
C LEU A 41 11.74 -13.18 12.53
N ALA A 42 12.60 -12.64 11.65
CA ALA A 42 13.91 -13.23 11.41
C ALA A 42 14.81 -13.19 12.67
N ALA A 43 14.82 -12.08 13.42
CA ALA A 43 15.57 -11.97 14.66
C ALA A 43 15.04 -12.93 15.74
N ALA A 44 13.71 -13.01 15.90
CA ALA A 44 13.07 -13.94 16.83
C ALA A 44 13.43 -15.38 16.49
N THR A 45 13.32 -15.77 15.21
CA THR A 45 13.67 -17.11 14.74
C THR A 45 15.15 -17.41 14.96
N LYS A 46 16.04 -16.49 14.54
CA LYS A 46 17.49 -16.65 14.68
C LYS A 46 17.92 -16.81 16.13
N HIS A 47 17.50 -15.88 16.99
CA HIS A 47 17.91 -15.88 18.40
C HIS A 47 17.24 -17.02 19.17
N GLY A 48 15.95 -17.27 18.93
CA GLY A 48 15.20 -18.38 19.52
C GLY A 48 15.82 -19.73 19.17
N ALA A 49 16.05 -20.01 17.88
CA ALA A 49 16.66 -21.27 17.44
C ALA A 49 18.09 -21.43 17.95
N TYR A 50 18.90 -20.36 17.94
CA TYR A 50 20.26 -20.40 18.48
C TYR A 50 20.27 -20.75 19.97
N PHE A 51 19.41 -20.10 20.76
CA PHE A 51 19.29 -20.38 22.19
C PHE A 51 18.73 -21.79 22.46
N LEU A 52 17.75 -22.23 21.68
CA LEU A 52 17.21 -23.59 21.78
C LEU A 52 18.30 -24.64 21.50
N GLY A 53 19.18 -24.39 20.53
CA GLY A 53 20.33 -25.25 20.26
C GLY A 53 21.25 -25.42 21.48
N HIS A 54 21.52 -24.34 22.21
CA HIS A 54 22.30 -24.40 23.47
C HIS A 54 21.63 -25.26 24.55
N ILE A 55 20.30 -25.12 24.70
CA ILE A 55 19.53 -25.91 25.66
C ILE A 55 19.52 -27.38 25.25
N ASN A 56 19.22 -27.67 23.99
CA ASN A 56 19.16 -29.04 23.46
C ASN A 56 20.52 -29.76 23.57
N GLU A 57 21.61 -29.07 23.25
CA GLU A 57 22.96 -29.63 23.40
C GLU A 57 23.28 -29.92 24.87
N TYR A 58 22.96 -29.00 25.78
CA TYR A 58 23.16 -29.23 27.21
C TYR A 58 22.39 -30.45 27.70
N PHE A 59 21.11 -30.61 27.36
CA PHE A 59 20.35 -31.81 27.74
C PHE A 59 20.95 -33.08 27.14
N THR A 60 21.38 -33.01 25.87
CA THR A 60 22.02 -34.13 25.18
C THR A 60 23.27 -34.58 25.93
N VAL A 61 24.17 -33.66 26.31
CA VAL A 61 25.41 -34.00 27.01
C VAL A 61 25.15 -34.38 28.47
N ALA A 62 24.39 -33.57 29.21
CA ALA A 62 24.21 -33.75 30.66
C ALA A 62 23.33 -34.95 31.01
N ALA A 63 22.35 -35.28 30.17
CA ALA A 63 21.42 -36.39 30.41
C ALA A 63 21.58 -37.51 29.37
N THR A 64 22.79 -37.71 28.84
CA THR A 64 23.12 -38.86 28.00
C THR A 64 22.99 -40.18 28.77
N ALA A 65 23.45 -40.23 30.01
CA ALA A 65 23.51 -41.45 30.80
C ALA A 65 23.26 -41.17 32.29
N VAL A 66 22.72 -42.17 32.97
CA VAL A 66 22.48 -42.15 34.41
C VAL A 66 22.94 -43.48 35.02
N GLN A 67 23.39 -43.44 36.27
CA GLN A 67 23.49 -44.64 37.09
C GLN A 67 22.21 -44.72 37.91
N THR A 68 21.42 -45.77 37.70
CA THR A 68 20.09 -45.93 38.31
C THR A 68 20.12 -45.59 39.80
N SER A 69 19.23 -44.68 40.19
CA SER A 69 18.99 -44.22 41.55
C SER A 69 20.16 -43.59 42.32
N THR A 70 21.31 -43.41 41.69
CA THR A 70 22.55 -43.05 42.40
C THR A 70 23.29 -41.88 41.78
N LYS A 71 23.41 -41.81 40.45
CA LYS A 71 24.17 -40.75 39.77
C LYS A 71 23.50 -40.26 38.49
N GLY A 72 23.66 -38.97 38.22
CA GLY A 72 23.18 -38.31 37.01
C GLY A 72 23.16 -36.80 37.18
N CYS A 73 22.87 -36.07 36.09
CA CYS A 73 22.84 -34.61 36.11
C CYS A 73 21.44 -34.01 36.27
N LEU A 74 20.39 -34.76 35.94
CA LEU A 74 19.02 -34.27 36.00
C LEU A 74 18.15 -35.29 36.73
N THR A 75 17.34 -34.81 37.68
CA THR A 75 16.44 -35.63 38.50
C THR A 75 15.03 -35.08 38.41
N GLN A 76 14.03 -35.96 38.46
CA GLN A 76 12.62 -35.55 38.50
C GLN A 76 12.22 -35.03 39.90
N THR A 77 12.90 -35.51 40.94
CA THR A 77 12.62 -35.21 42.35
C THR A 77 13.82 -34.57 43.04
N HIS A 78 13.57 -33.74 44.05
CA HIS A 78 14.61 -33.02 44.80
C HIS A 78 15.41 -33.92 45.78
N ASP A 79 15.06 -35.19 45.92
CA ASP A 79 15.75 -36.15 46.79
C ASP A 79 16.97 -36.82 46.13
N GLY A 80 17.18 -36.61 44.82
CA GLY A 80 18.31 -37.15 44.08
C GLY A 80 18.31 -38.67 43.97
N THR A 81 17.12 -39.27 43.85
CA THR A 81 16.93 -40.72 43.69
C THR A 81 16.36 -41.13 42.32
N ASP A 82 15.92 -40.17 41.50
CA ASP A 82 15.25 -40.42 40.22
C ASP A 82 15.89 -39.67 39.05
N PHE A 83 17.13 -40.06 38.72
CA PHE A 83 17.87 -39.48 37.60
C PHE A 83 17.29 -39.90 36.26
N LYS A 84 17.15 -38.94 35.35
CA LYS A 84 16.54 -39.12 34.03
C LYS A 84 17.54 -38.90 32.90
N THR A 85 17.46 -39.73 31.88
CA THR A 85 18.08 -39.44 30.58
C THR A 85 17.26 -38.39 29.83
N TYR A 86 17.84 -37.79 28.79
CA TYR A 86 17.10 -36.84 27.96
C TYR A 86 15.89 -37.50 27.27
N ASN A 87 16.01 -38.77 26.87
CA ASN A 87 14.88 -39.51 26.30
C ASN A 87 13.73 -39.67 27.32
N ASP A 88 14.04 -39.94 28.58
CA ASP A 88 13.02 -39.99 29.64
C ASP A 88 12.35 -38.61 29.81
N ILE A 89 13.14 -37.53 29.85
CA ILE A 89 12.63 -36.15 29.98
C ILE A 89 11.70 -35.79 28.81
N LYS A 90 12.01 -36.21 27.58
CA LYS A 90 11.15 -36.01 26.40
C LYS A 90 9.79 -36.69 26.52
N THR A 91 9.69 -37.80 27.27
CA THR A 91 8.39 -38.44 27.55
C THR A 91 7.58 -37.70 28.59
N LEU A 92 8.25 -36.96 29.49
CA LEU A 92 7.63 -36.21 30.59
C LEU A 92 7.20 -34.79 30.18
N HIS A 93 7.92 -34.16 29.24
CA HIS A 93 7.72 -32.75 28.89
C HIS A 93 7.64 -32.54 27.36
N ALA A 94 6.48 -32.11 26.88
CA ALA A 94 6.23 -31.86 25.45
C ALA A 94 7.22 -30.88 24.81
N ASN A 95 7.58 -29.79 25.49
CA ASN A 95 8.55 -28.82 24.97
C ASN A 95 9.97 -29.39 24.86
N CYS A 96 10.34 -30.34 25.71
CA CYS A 96 11.64 -31.03 25.60
C CYS A 96 11.69 -31.96 24.39
N LYS A 97 10.54 -32.53 24.01
CA LYS A 97 10.36 -33.31 22.79
C LYS A 97 10.46 -32.43 21.54
N ALA A 98 9.81 -31.27 21.56
CA ALA A 98 9.80 -30.30 20.46
C ALA A 98 11.16 -29.59 20.26
N ALA A 99 12.04 -29.61 21.26
CA ALA A 99 13.35 -28.95 21.23
C ALA A 99 14.31 -29.42 20.13
N THR A 100 14.09 -30.61 19.55
CA THR A 100 14.87 -31.11 18.41
C THR A 100 14.48 -30.45 17.08
N LEU A 101 13.40 -29.67 17.06
CA LEU A 101 12.78 -29.05 15.87
C LEU A 101 12.37 -30.03 14.75
N SER A 102 12.60 -31.34 14.95
CA SER A 102 12.34 -32.40 13.99
C SER A 102 11.03 -33.16 14.27
N GLU A 103 10.53 -33.06 15.50
CA GLU A 103 9.31 -33.73 15.94
C GLU A 103 8.14 -32.75 15.88
N THR A 104 7.03 -33.14 15.22
CA THR A 104 5.81 -32.32 15.03
C THR A 104 4.99 -32.14 16.33
N ALA A 105 5.62 -32.26 17.49
CA ALA A 105 4.95 -32.02 18.76
C ALA A 105 4.58 -30.54 18.87
N ALA A 106 3.34 -30.26 19.27
CA ALA A 106 2.93 -28.89 19.55
C ALA A 106 3.71 -28.37 20.76
N TRP A 107 4.31 -27.19 20.61
CA TRP A 107 4.87 -26.45 21.73
C TRP A 107 3.75 -25.99 22.67
N ASP A 108 3.89 -26.24 23.96
CA ASP A 108 3.08 -25.60 24.98
C ASP A 108 3.62 -24.19 25.24
N SER A 109 2.90 -23.18 24.78
CA SER A 109 3.23 -21.76 24.92
C SER A 109 2.59 -21.09 26.13
N ALA A 110 1.80 -21.81 26.93
CA ALA A 110 1.16 -21.28 28.13
C ALA A 110 2.12 -20.90 29.27
N PRO A 111 3.30 -21.55 29.46
CA PRO A 111 4.18 -21.26 30.58
C PRO A 111 5.23 -20.23 30.18
N GLY A 112 4.96 -18.95 30.41
CA GLY A 112 6.00 -18.11 30.97
C GLY A 112 6.19 -16.72 30.41
N GLU A 113 5.70 -16.35 29.23
CA GLU A 113 6.02 -14.99 28.77
C GLU A 113 5.33 -13.89 29.60
N SER A 114 6.10 -12.86 29.91
CA SER A 114 5.63 -11.61 30.51
C SER A 114 6.32 -10.43 29.84
N PRO A 115 5.74 -9.23 29.94
CA PRO A 115 6.38 -8.02 29.44
C PRO A 115 7.78 -7.78 30.03
N ALA A 116 8.13 -8.36 31.18
CA ALA A 116 9.42 -8.18 31.87
C ALA A 116 10.36 -9.40 31.77
N GLY A 117 10.02 -10.47 31.04
CA GLY A 117 10.82 -11.71 30.97
C GLY A 117 9.97 -12.97 31.12
N TYR A 118 10.55 -14.05 31.65
CA TYR A 118 9.88 -15.35 31.74
C TYR A 118 9.42 -15.67 33.19
N LYS A 119 8.10 -15.73 33.40
CA LYS A 119 7.41 -16.14 34.63
C LYS A 119 7.81 -17.56 35.02
N ASN A 120 7.85 -17.83 36.32
CA ASN A 120 8.11 -19.15 36.90
C ASN A 120 9.49 -19.76 36.56
N LEU A 121 10.41 -18.99 35.97
CA LEU A 121 11.82 -19.33 35.79
C LEU A 121 12.69 -18.47 36.70
N ASN A 122 12.37 -18.49 38.00
CA ASN A 122 13.18 -17.91 39.06
C ASN A 122 14.36 -18.84 39.42
N ARG A 123 15.24 -18.39 40.33
CA ARG A 123 16.35 -19.23 40.82
C ARG A 123 15.84 -20.53 41.44
N LEU A 124 16.61 -21.61 41.29
CA LEU A 124 16.34 -22.88 41.97
C LEU A 124 16.36 -22.68 43.49
N SER A 125 15.25 -23.00 44.15
CA SER A 125 15.11 -22.92 45.61
C SER A 125 15.61 -24.17 46.33
N GLN A 126 15.63 -25.31 45.65
CA GLN A 126 16.11 -26.60 46.18
C GLN A 126 17.03 -27.26 45.16
N LYS A 127 18.21 -27.67 45.63
CA LYS A 127 19.26 -28.29 44.81
C LYS A 127 19.67 -29.62 45.45
N VAL A 128 19.94 -30.61 44.62
CA VAL A 128 20.61 -31.83 45.07
C VAL A 128 22.11 -31.54 45.15
N GLY A 129 22.74 -31.86 46.28
CA GLY A 129 24.19 -31.67 46.47
C GLY A 129 25.00 -32.41 45.41
N THR A 130 26.01 -31.75 44.85
CA THR A 130 26.81 -32.20 43.69
C THR A 130 27.73 -33.38 44.00
N ASN A 131 28.22 -33.45 45.23
CA ASN A 131 29.41 -34.23 45.60
C ASN A 131 29.13 -35.75 45.60
N GLU A 132 27.87 -36.16 45.76
CA GLU A 132 27.48 -37.57 45.87
C GLU A 132 26.79 -38.12 44.61
N LYS A 133 26.38 -37.24 43.69
CA LYS A 133 25.53 -37.59 42.54
C LYS A 133 26.26 -37.62 41.21
N GLY A 134 27.55 -37.31 41.19
CA GLY A 134 28.47 -37.63 40.09
C GLY A 134 28.30 -36.81 38.80
N CYS A 135 27.54 -35.72 38.81
CA CYS A 135 27.44 -34.84 37.64
C CYS A 135 28.61 -33.85 37.58
N ARG A 136 29.70 -34.27 36.93
CA ARG A 136 30.92 -33.45 36.81
C ARG A 136 30.73 -32.14 36.04
N LEU A 137 29.72 -32.07 35.17
CA LEU A 137 29.41 -30.84 34.42
C LEU A 137 28.95 -29.69 35.32
N HIS A 138 28.46 -29.99 36.52
CA HIS A 138 27.79 -29.01 37.39
C HIS A 138 28.71 -28.38 38.45
N SER A 139 29.99 -28.73 38.46
CA SER A 139 30.95 -28.27 39.47
C SER A 139 32.31 -27.94 38.84
N LEU A 140 33.01 -26.99 39.44
CA LEU A 140 34.41 -26.67 39.20
C LEU A 140 35.32 -27.13 40.37
N GLU A 141 34.80 -28.01 41.25
CA GLU A 141 35.60 -28.65 42.30
C GLU A 141 36.68 -29.57 41.72
N ASN A 142 37.79 -29.68 42.43
CA ASN A 142 38.99 -30.40 42.00
C ASN A 142 38.74 -31.87 41.61
N ASN A 143 37.99 -32.62 42.43
CA ASN A 143 37.83 -34.06 42.27
C ASN A 143 36.52 -34.44 41.57
N ASP A 144 35.48 -33.62 41.74
CA ASP A 144 34.11 -33.93 41.35
C ASP A 144 33.56 -32.97 40.29
N GLY A 145 34.39 -32.03 39.81
CA GLY A 145 34.05 -31.06 38.78
C GLY A 145 34.59 -31.38 37.39
N LEU A 146 34.37 -30.44 36.47
CA LEU A 146 34.70 -30.55 35.05
C LEU A 146 36.20 -30.76 34.78
N LEU A 147 37.04 -30.16 35.63
CA LEU A 147 38.49 -30.22 35.54
C LEU A 147 39.03 -31.06 36.71
N ASN A 148 40.05 -31.87 36.44
CA ASN A 148 40.87 -32.46 37.48
C ASN A 148 41.93 -31.42 37.89
N GLY A 149 41.62 -30.61 38.89
CA GLY A 149 42.43 -29.46 39.29
C GLY A 149 41.57 -28.29 39.79
N ASN A 150 42.20 -27.34 40.46
CA ASN A 150 41.56 -26.06 40.82
C ASN A 150 41.69 -25.08 39.65
N PRO A 151 40.61 -24.77 38.91
CA PRO A 151 40.69 -23.74 37.89
C PRO A 151 40.93 -22.37 38.51
N THR A 152 41.66 -21.52 37.78
CA THR A 152 41.79 -20.09 38.10
C THR A 152 40.46 -19.35 37.89
N THR A 153 39.65 -19.80 36.94
CA THR A 153 38.28 -19.34 36.74
C THR A 153 37.35 -19.96 37.76
N THR A 154 36.64 -19.14 38.54
CA THR A 154 35.77 -19.60 39.63
C THR A 154 34.30 -19.76 39.22
N THR A 155 33.93 -19.32 38.01
CA THR A 155 32.58 -19.43 37.45
C THR A 155 32.59 -19.81 35.97
N ALA A 156 31.69 -20.68 35.55
CA ALA A 156 31.46 -21.01 34.14
C ALA A 156 29.96 -21.09 33.83
N HIS A 157 29.62 -21.12 32.54
CA HIS A 157 28.24 -21.07 32.06
C HIS A 157 27.91 -22.24 31.14
N LEU A 158 26.76 -22.86 31.35
CA LEU A 158 26.19 -23.91 30.49
C LEU A 158 24.82 -23.48 29.95
N ALA A 159 24.31 -24.24 28.97
CA ALA A 159 22.97 -24.05 28.38
C ALA A 159 22.72 -22.59 27.95
N GLY A 160 23.64 -22.01 27.17
CA GLY A 160 23.51 -20.64 26.67
C GLY A 160 23.56 -19.57 27.75
N GLY A 161 24.10 -19.90 28.92
CA GLY A 161 24.19 -19.00 30.08
C GLY A 161 23.12 -19.23 31.14
N LEU A 162 22.16 -20.12 30.93
CA LEU A 162 21.10 -20.40 31.91
C LEU A 162 21.62 -20.98 33.22
N LEU A 163 22.65 -21.82 33.15
CA LEU A 163 23.26 -22.44 34.32
C LEU A 163 24.62 -21.80 34.57
N THR A 164 24.81 -21.30 35.78
CA THR A 164 26.12 -20.89 36.29
C THR A 164 26.66 -22.00 37.17
N ILE A 165 27.88 -22.45 36.90
CA ILE A 165 28.58 -23.44 37.71
C ILE A 165 29.76 -22.78 38.42
N SER A 166 30.07 -23.24 39.62
CA SER A 166 31.18 -22.75 40.44
C SER A 166 31.82 -23.92 41.20
N GLN A 167 32.64 -23.67 42.22
CA GLN A 167 33.07 -24.71 43.16
C GLN A 167 31.93 -25.20 44.07
N ALA A 168 30.75 -24.56 44.02
CA ALA A 168 29.55 -25.02 44.71
C ALA A 168 28.52 -25.56 43.71
N THR A 169 27.35 -25.95 44.21
CA THR A 169 26.22 -26.43 43.40
C THR A 169 25.85 -25.48 42.26
N PRO A 170 25.43 -25.99 41.09
CA PRO A 170 25.02 -25.16 39.96
C PRO A 170 23.84 -24.26 40.33
N ASP A 171 23.76 -23.11 39.68
CA ASP A 171 22.69 -22.13 39.83
C ASP A 171 21.95 -21.92 38.51
N LEU A 172 20.63 -22.08 38.52
CA LEU A 172 19.79 -21.61 37.43
C LEU A 172 19.57 -20.11 37.56
N LYS A 173 19.77 -19.38 36.46
CA LYS A 173 19.53 -17.96 36.42
C LYS A 173 18.05 -17.63 36.52
N ASP A 174 17.80 -16.54 37.23
CA ASP A 174 16.48 -15.95 37.31
C ASP A 174 16.19 -15.15 36.06
N LEU A 175 15.25 -15.64 35.26
CA LEU A 175 14.80 -15.06 34.00
C LEU A 175 13.57 -14.15 34.16
N THR A 176 13.18 -13.83 35.38
CA THR A 176 12.23 -12.75 35.65
C THR A 176 12.95 -11.40 35.55
N GLY A 177 12.30 -10.32 35.10
CA GLY A 177 12.90 -8.98 35.04
C GLY A 177 14.15 -8.89 34.15
N LEU A 178 14.14 -9.52 32.98
CA LEU A 178 15.27 -9.56 32.04
C LEU A 178 15.65 -8.18 31.49
N ASP A 179 14.68 -7.27 31.39
CA ASP A 179 14.86 -5.86 31.05
C ASP A 179 15.97 -5.18 31.87
N THR A 180 16.04 -5.49 33.17
CA THR A 180 17.05 -4.94 34.09
C THR A 180 18.36 -5.72 34.14
N LYS A 181 18.41 -6.93 33.57
CA LYS A 181 19.54 -7.89 33.71
C LYS A 181 20.42 -8.00 32.46
N HIS A 182 20.19 -7.18 31.44
CA HIS A 182 20.85 -7.29 30.13
C HIS A 182 22.38 -7.18 30.14
N ALA A 183 22.96 -6.47 31.11
CA ALA A 183 24.41 -6.32 31.25
C ALA A 183 25.07 -7.37 32.16
N ALA A 184 24.29 -8.22 32.83
CA ALA A 184 24.83 -9.23 33.75
C ALA A 184 25.47 -10.41 32.99
N ASP A 185 26.51 -11.00 33.58
CA ASP A 185 27.25 -12.08 32.94
C ASP A 185 26.36 -13.30 32.62
N GLY A 186 26.60 -13.89 31.45
CA GLY A 186 25.85 -14.98 30.84
C GLY A 186 24.33 -14.77 30.67
N TYR A 187 23.84 -13.53 30.68
CA TYR A 187 22.48 -13.18 30.26
C TYR A 187 22.39 -12.77 28.78
N SER A 188 23.53 -12.70 28.08
CA SER A 188 23.63 -12.12 26.73
C SER A 188 22.80 -12.84 25.67
N VAL A 189 22.73 -14.18 25.71
CA VAL A 189 22.00 -14.97 24.72
C VAL A 189 20.50 -14.86 24.96
N ILE A 190 20.03 -15.11 26.19
CA ILE A 190 18.59 -15.04 26.52
C ILE A 190 18.02 -13.63 26.33
N ASN A 191 18.79 -12.57 26.58
CA ASN A 191 18.30 -11.21 26.33
C ASN A 191 18.12 -10.89 24.85
N LYS A 192 18.90 -11.50 23.95
CA LYS A 192 18.66 -11.36 22.51
C LYS A 192 17.37 -12.06 22.08
N VAL A 193 17.05 -13.20 22.71
CA VAL A 193 15.75 -13.88 22.51
C VAL A 193 14.63 -12.96 23.00
N TYR A 194 14.68 -12.55 24.26
CA TYR A 194 13.66 -11.71 24.87
C TYR A 194 13.48 -10.37 24.13
N ALA A 195 14.57 -9.69 23.73
CA ALA A 195 14.48 -8.45 22.96
C ALA A 195 13.81 -8.64 21.60
N ALA A 196 13.96 -9.82 20.98
CA ALA A 196 13.36 -10.13 19.69
C ALA A 196 11.92 -10.65 19.80
N THR A 197 11.51 -11.22 20.94
CA THR A 197 10.18 -11.83 21.11
C THR A 197 9.22 -11.02 21.99
N LYS A 198 9.70 -10.08 22.81
CA LYS A 198 8.85 -9.28 23.71
C LYS A 198 7.78 -8.46 22.98
N ASP A 199 8.06 -8.06 21.75
CA ASP A 199 7.20 -7.24 20.91
C ASP A 199 6.76 -8.06 19.68
N VAL A 200 6.00 -9.14 19.91
CA VAL A 200 5.42 -9.93 18.81
C VAL A 200 4.61 -8.99 17.93
N PRO A 201 4.90 -8.91 16.61
CA PRO A 201 4.08 -8.13 15.69
C PRO A 201 2.63 -8.60 15.84
N ALA A 202 1.72 -7.67 16.12
CA ALA A 202 0.31 -8.02 16.17
C ALA A 202 -0.06 -8.68 14.84
N GLU A 203 -0.80 -9.79 14.90
CA GLU A 203 -1.38 -10.36 13.69
C GLU A 203 -2.12 -9.23 12.94
N PRO A 204 -1.84 -9.04 11.63
CA PRO A 204 -2.51 -8.01 10.86
C PRO A 204 -4.01 -8.29 10.89
N LYS A 205 -4.74 -7.49 11.67
CA LYS A 205 -6.20 -7.60 11.74
C LYS A 205 -6.78 -7.13 10.42
N PRO A 206 -7.85 -7.77 9.91
CA PRO A 206 -8.59 -7.25 8.77
C PRO A 206 -8.95 -5.80 9.04
N GLN A 207 -8.40 -4.88 8.24
CA GLN A 207 -8.67 -3.47 8.44
C GLN A 207 -10.08 -3.18 7.92
N GLU A 208 -10.93 -2.62 8.79
CA GLU A 208 -12.25 -2.17 8.36
C GLU A 208 -12.12 -1.09 7.26
N TYR A 209 -13.09 -1.07 6.36
CA TYR A 209 -13.17 -0.03 5.35
C TYR A 209 -13.17 1.37 6.00
N PRO A 210 -12.45 2.36 5.43
CA PRO A 210 -12.35 3.68 6.04
C PRO A 210 -13.71 4.34 6.28
N THR A 211 -13.87 4.94 7.46
CA THR A 211 -15.01 5.80 7.80
C THR A 211 -14.86 7.18 7.18
N LYS A 212 -15.96 7.95 7.18
CA LYS A 212 -15.96 9.32 6.65
C LYS A 212 -15.00 10.23 7.40
N GLU A 213 -14.89 10.05 8.71
CA GLU A 213 -13.99 10.82 9.57
C GLU A 213 -12.53 10.53 9.19
N LYS A 214 -12.22 9.27 8.88
CA LYS A 214 -10.85 8.87 8.55
C LYS A 214 -10.42 9.33 7.16
N LEU A 215 -11.35 9.54 6.23
CA LEU A 215 -11.08 10.21 4.94
C LEU A 215 -10.56 11.63 5.17
N LYS A 216 -11.16 12.38 6.11
CA LYS A 216 -10.82 13.80 6.35
C LYS A 216 -9.42 14.01 6.93
N SER A 217 -8.85 12.99 7.56
CA SER A 217 -7.49 12.99 8.09
C SER A 217 -6.45 12.44 7.11
N ASP A 218 -6.87 11.88 5.98
CA ASP A 218 -6.00 11.15 5.07
C ASP A 218 -5.39 12.06 4.00
N SER A 219 -4.06 12.08 3.91
CA SER A 219 -3.37 13.05 3.05
C SER A 219 -3.54 12.75 1.56
N ALA A 220 -3.57 11.47 1.17
CA ALA A 220 -3.76 11.05 -0.21
C ALA A 220 -5.19 11.33 -0.68
N PHE A 221 -6.17 11.09 0.20
CA PHE A 221 -7.56 11.51 -0.02
C PHE A 221 -7.65 13.02 -0.25
N LEU A 222 -7.12 13.84 0.66
CA LEU A 222 -7.25 15.31 0.58
C LEU A 222 -6.61 15.89 -0.69
N LYS A 223 -5.39 15.46 -1.02
CA LYS A 223 -4.70 15.90 -2.26
C LYS A 223 -5.52 15.58 -3.50
N THR A 224 -6.03 14.35 -3.59
CA THR A 224 -6.82 13.90 -4.75
C THR A 224 -8.19 14.55 -4.79
N LEU A 225 -8.83 14.80 -3.64
CA LEU A 225 -10.09 15.53 -3.53
C LEU A 225 -9.94 16.95 -4.08
N ILE A 226 -8.90 17.67 -3.65
CA ILE A 226 -8.61 19.04 -4.10
C ILE A 226 -8.44 19.07 -5.62
N GLN A 227 -7.66 18.15 -6.18
CA GLN A 227 -7.42 18.09 -7.62
C GLN A 227 -8.67 17.69 -8.41
N ALA A 228 -9.36 16.63 -7.98
CA ALA A 228 -10.56 16.14 -8.65
C ALA A 228 -11.66 17.21 -8.64
N TYR A 229 -11.83 17.93 -7.53
CA TYR A 229 -12.89 18.92 -7.36
C TYR A 229 -12.49 20.36 -7.68
N ARG A 230 -11.21 20.61 -8.02
CA ARG A 230 -10.63 21.95 -8.24
C ARG A 230 -10.88 22.88 -7.04
N LEU A 231 -10.68 22.33 -5.84
CA LEU A 231 -10.86 23.06 -4.58
C LEU A 231 -9.60 23.88 -4.25
N SER A 232 -9.70 24.74 -3.23
CA SER A 232 -8.55 25.47 -2.71
C SER A 232 -7.52 24.53 -2.09
N GLU A 233 -6.22 24.79 -2.31
CA GLU A 233 -5.13 24.05 -1.66
C GLU A 233 -5.11 24.22 -0.13
N ASN A 234 -5.70 25.30 0.38
CA ASN A 234 -5.82 25.58 1.80
C ASN A 234 -7.16 25.09 2.40
N LEU A 235 -7.73 24.00 1.86
CA LEU A 235 -8.98 23.43 2.34
C LEU A 235 -8.84 22.97 3.80
N LYS A 236 -9.52 23.66 4.71
CA LYS A 236 -9.54 23.39 6.16
C LYS A 236 -10.97 23.26 6.66
N GLU A 237 -11.12 22.84 7.91
CA GLU A 237 -12.43 22.92 8.57
C GLU A 237 -12.85 24.39 8.76
N PRO A 238 -14.15 24.73 8.60
CA PRO A 238 -15.29 23.84 8.36
C PRO A 238 -15.58 23.53 6.88
N GLN A 239 -14.87 24.15 5.94
CA GLN A 239 -15.12 23.98 4.50
C GLN A 239 -14.86 22.53 4.03
N LEU A 240 -13.84 21.87 4.57
CA LEU A 240 -13.55 20.47 4.29
C LEU A 240 -14.75 19.56 4.57
N SER A 241 -15.31 19.65 5.78
CA SER A 241 -16.49 18.85 6.14
C SER A 241 -17.69 19.17 5.25
N LYS A 242 -17.87 20.44 4.85
CA LYS A 242 -18.92 20.83 3.92
C LYS A 242 -18.77 20.12 2.58
N GLU A 243 -17.60 20.20 1.95
CA GLU A 243 -17.33 19.56 0.65
C GLU A 243 -17.47 18.04 0.71
N VAL A 244 -16.90 17.40 1.75
CA VAL A 244 -17.03 15.94 1.95
C VAL A 244 -18.48 15.54 2.14
N ASN A 245 -19.27 16.28 2.92
CA ASN A 245 -20.69 16.01 3.10
C ASN A 245 -21.49 16.24 1.82
N THR A 246 -21.14 17.23 1.00
CA THR A 246 -21.77 17.45 -0.31
C THR A 246 -21.50 16.31 -1.28
N ILE A 247 -20.27 15.82 -1.34
CA ILE A 247 -19.86 14.78 -2.29
C ILE A 247 -20.37 13.39 -1.89
N TYR A 248 -20.26 13.07 -0.60
CA TYR A 248 -20.49 11.72 -0.08
C TYR A 248 -21.77 11.58 0.74
N GLY A 249 -22.26 12.66 1.33
CA GLY A 249 -23.45 12.70 2.19
C GLY A 249 -23.15 13.13 3.62
N ALA A 250 -24.15 13.76 4.26
CA ALA A 250 -24.04 14.29 5.61
C ALA A 250 -24.04 13.21 6.70
N GLU A 251 -24.67 12.06 6.47
CA GLU A 251 -24.75 10.96 7.44
C GLU A 251 -23.35 10.39 7.77
N PRO A 252 -23.07 9.98 9.02
CA PRO A 252 -21.78 9.42 9.41
C PRO A 252 -21.38 8.18 8.60
N ASP A 253 -22.35 7.33 8.26
CA ASP A 253 -22.14 6.06 7.56
C ASP A 253 -22.38 6.15 6.04
N ALA A 254 -22.56 7.37 5.49
CA ALA A 254 -22.87 7.58 4.08
C ALA A 254 -21.84 6.93 3.13
N ILE A 255 -20.57 6.90 3.50
CA ILE A 255 -19.51 6.24 2.73
C ILE A 255 -19.74 4.72 2.67
N LYS A 256 -20.03 4.08 3.82
CA LYS A 256 -20.32 2.65 3.87
C LYS A 256 -21.53 2.32 3.00
N GLN A 257 -22.62 3.07 3.18
CA GLN A 257 -23.86 2.85 2.46
C GLN A 257 -23.73 3.07 0.96
N LYS A 258 -23.07 4.15 0.53
CA LYS A 258 -23.06 4.58 -0.88
C LYS A 258 -21.88 4.07 -1.68
N ILE A 259 -20.83 3.58 -1.02
CA ILE A 259 -19.56 3.21 -1.67
C ILE A 259 -19.20 1.77 -1.34
N TRP A 260 -18.98 1.45 -0.08
CA TRP A 260 -18.50 0.10 0.28
C TRP A 260 -19.53 -0.98 -0.02
N ASN A 261 -20.83 -0.73 0.22
CA ASN A 261 -21.90 -1.66 -0.16
C ASN A 261 -22.00 -1.90 -1.68
N LYS A 262 -21.42 -1.04 -2.53
CA LYS A 262 -21.37 -1.29 -3.98
C LYS A 262 -20.42 -2.42 -4.34
N LEU A 263 -19.47 -2.79 -3.47
CA LEU A 263 -18.64 -3.99 -3.70
C LEU A 263 -19.51 -5.26 -3.70
N ASP A 264 -20.56 -5.31 -2.87
CA ASP A 264 -21.47 -6.46 -2.81
C ASP A 264 -22.35 -6.60 -4.05
N THR A 265 -22.51 -5.54 -4.83
CA THR A 265 -23.30 -5.55 -6.07
C THR A 265 -22.49 -6.03 -7.28
N ILE A 266 -21.16 -5.94 -7.20
CA ILE A 266 -20.27 -6.45 -8.23
C ILE A 266 -20.11 -7.95 -8.04
N LYS A 267 -20.52 -8.71 -9.05
CA LYS A 267 -20.41 -10.17 -9.07
C LYS A 267 -19.50 -10.64 -10.19
N THR A 268 -18.86 -11.79 -9.99
CA THR A 268 -18.22 -12.53 -11.07
C THR A 268 -19.29 -12.98 -12.08
N ASP A 269 -18.99 -12.81 -13.35
CA ASP A 269 -19.85 -13.17 -14.48
C ASP A 269 -19.68 -14.64 -14.88
N LYS A 270 -18.51 -15.21 -14.60
CA LYS A 270 -18.14 -16.60 -14.88
C LYS A 270 -17.31 -17.18 -13.73
N VAL A 271 -16.92 -18.44 -13.89
CA VAL A 271 -16.00 -19.13 -12.99
C VAL A 271 -14.57 -18.64 -13.24
N TYR A 272 -13.84 -18.30 -12.17
CA TYR A 272 -12.43 -17.91 -12.20
C TYR A 272 -11.64 -18.82 -11.26
N GLY A 273 -10.97 -19.82 -11.82
CA GLY A 273 -10.29 -20.86 -11.03
C GLY A 273 -11.27 -21.55 -10.07
N GLY A 274 -10.97 -21.50 -8.77
CA GLY A 274 -11.85 -22.02 -7.71
C GLY A 274 -13.02 -21.11 -7.32
N THR A 275 -13.14 -19.92 -7.90
CA THR A 275 -14.19 -18.94 -7.58
C THR A 275 -15.40 -19.13 -8.50
N PRO A 276 -16.59 -19.50 -7.99
CA PRO A 276 -17.79 -19.68 -8.80
C PRO A 276 -18.29 -18.38 -9.45
N ALA A 277 -19.09 -18.53 -10.49
CA ALA A 277 -19.87 -17.42 -11.05
C ALA A 277 -20.87 -16.89 -10.01
N GLY A 278 -21.12 -15.58 -10.01
CA GLY A 278 -22.04 -14.93 -9.07
C GLY A 278 -21.42 -14.58 -7.71
N THR A 279 -20.16 -14.91 -7.46
CA THR A 279 -19.43 -14.54 -6.23
C THR A 279 -19.33 -13.02 -6.11
N ARG A 280 -19.64 -12.46 -4.94
CA ARG A 280 -19.59 -11.01 -4.70
C ARG A 280 -18.14 -10.56 -4.53
N ALA A 281 -17.79 -9.40 -5.07
CA ALA A 281 -16.41 -8.89 -5.00
C ALA A 281 -15.91 -8.70 -3.56
N SER A 282 -16.80 -8.38 -2.62
CA SER A 282 -16.51 -8.29 -1.18
C SER A 282 -16.13 -9.62 -0.52
N GLN A 283 -16.44 -10.75 -1.15
CA GLN A 283 -16.17 -12.10 -0.64
C GLN A 283 -14.92 -12.74 -1.30
N ILE A 284 -14.36 -12.08 -2.31
CA ILE A 284 -13.15 -12.56 -2.98
C ILE A 284 -11.94 -12.18 -2.14
N THR A 285 -11.22 -13.18 -1.65
CA THR A 285 -9.98 -13.00 -0.87
C THR A 285 -8.73 -13.08 -1.74
N ASP A 286 -8.84 -13.62 -2.96
CA ASP A 286 -7.74 -13.68 -3.91
C ASP A 286 -7.48 -12.30 -4.53
N VAL A 287 -6.40 -11.66 -4.09
CA VAL A 287 -5.95 -10.35 -4.56
C VAL A 287 -5.66 -10.34 -6.06
N ARG A 288 -5.13 -11.44 -6.62
CA ARG A 288 -4.79 -11.53 -8.05
C ARG A 288 -6.07 -11.54 -8.89
N LEU A 289 -7.08 -12.28 -8.44
CA LEU A 289 -8.38 -12.26 -9.08
C LEU A 289 -9.04 -10.87 -9.02
N LEU A 290 -8.99 -10.20 -7.86
CA LEU A 290 -9.52 -8.83 -7.73
C LEU A 290 -8.82 -7.83 -8.67
N LEU A 291 -7.50 -7.98 -8.86
CA LEU A 291 -6.71 -7.18 -9.78
C LEU A 291 -7.11 -7.45 -11.23
N GLU A 292 -7.15 -8.73 -11.64
CA GLU A 292 -7.57 -9.13 -12.99
C GLU A 292 -8.97 -8.58 -13.34
N LEU A 293 -9.93 -8.70 -12.42
CA LEU A 293 -11.27 -8.14 -12.60
C LEU A 293 -11.25 -6.62 -12.75
N ALA A 294 -10.37 -5.92 -12.04
CA ALA A 294 -10.25 -4.46 -12.11
C ALA A 294 -9.59 -4.00 -13.42
N GLU A 295 -8.56 -4.72 -13.88
CA GLU A 295 -7.87 -4.45 -15.14
C GLU A 295 -8.80 -4.69 -16.33
N ASN A 296 -9.48 -5.84 -16.37
CA ASN A 296 -10.45 -6.16 -17.42
C ASN A 296 -11.59 -5.12 -17.48
N ALA A 297 -12.11 -4.70 -16.33
CA ALA A 297 -13.12 -3.65 -16.27
C ALA A 297 -12.58 -2.29 -16.76
N SER A 298 -11.31 -1.97 -16.47
CA SER A 298 -10.67 -0.73 -16.92
C SER A 298 -10.42 -0.73 -18.42
N ALA A 299 -10.03 -1.88 -18.98
CA ALA A 299 -9.84 -2.07 -20.42
C ALA A 299 -11.18 -1.92 -21.16
N ALA A 300 -12.24 -2.56 -20.69
CA ALA A 300 -13.58 -2.42 -21.26
C ALA A 300 -14.07 -0.96 -21.22
N ALA A 301 -13.94 -0.31 -20.06
CA ALA A 301 -14.29 1.11 -19.91
C ALA A 301 -13.51 2.05 -20.85
N THR A 302 -12.26 1.71 -21.15
CA THR A 302 -11.42 2.45 -22.10
C THR A 302 -11.88 2.20 -23.53
N ALA A 303 -12.19 0.96 -23.89
CA ALA A 303 -12.72 0.61 -25.20
C ALA A 303 -14.04 1.34 -25.49
N ASP A 304 -14.98 1.33 -24.55
CA ASP A 304 -16.26 2.04 -24.66
C ASP A 304 -16.06 3.55 -24.87
N ALA A 305 -15.11 4.16 -24.15
CA ALA A 305 -14.80 5.58 -24.30
C ALA A 305 -14.22 5.89 -25.69
N ILE A 306 -13.36 5.02 -26.22
CA ILE A 306 -12.81 5.15 -27.58
C ILE A 306 -13.93 5.02 -28.62
N GLU A 307 -14.87 4.08 -28.44
CA GLU A 307 -16.01 3.92 -29.34
C GLU A 307 -16.96 5.12 -29.31
N GLU A 308 -17.26 5.66 -28.14
CA GLU A 308 -18.06 6.89 -28.01
C GLU A 308 -17.37 8.08 -28.68
N GLU A 309 -16.05 8.21 -28.56
CA GLU A 309 -15.30 9.24 -29.28
C GLU A 309 -15.38 9.07 -30.80
N LYS A 310 -15.31 7.83 -31.31
CA LYS A 310 -15.50 7.56 -32.75
C LYS A 310 -16.89 7.98 -33.23
N LYS A 311 -17.94 7.71 -32.45
CA LYS A 311 -19.32 8.17 -32.77
C LYS A 311 -19.43 9.71 -32.83
N HIS A 312 -18.61 10.43 -32.08
CA HIS A 312 -18.54 11.89 -32.12
C HIS A 312 -17.65 12.42 -33.25
N ALA A 313 -16.73 11.61 -33.77
CA ALA A 313 -15.90 11.92 -34.95
C ALA A 313 -16.64 11.72 -36.28
N ASP A 314 -17.66 10.85 -36.33
CA ASP A 314 -18.50 10.61 -37.53
C ASP A 314 -19.62 11.65 -37.75
N LYS A 315 -19.77 12.62 -36.83
CA LYS A 315 -20.36 13.90 -37.23
C LYS A 315 -19.22 14.65 -37.91
N PRO A 316 -19.21 14.81 -39.25
CA PRO A 316 -18.25 15.72 -39.84
C PRO A 316 -18.40 17.02 -39.07
N HIS A 317 -17.30 17.53 -38.52
CA HIS A 317 -17.19 18.96 -38.40
C HIS A 317 -17.40 19.47 -39.83
N THR A 318 -18.64 19.77 -40.17
CA THR A 318 -18.91 20.82 -41.11
C THR A 318 -18.25 22.02 -40.45
N CYS A 319 -16.98 22.24 -40.79
CA CYS A 319 -16.54 23.59 -41.06
C CYS A 319 -17.61 24.14 -42.00
N LYS A 320 -18.65 24.75 -41.42
CA LYS A 320 -19.38 25.79 -42.11
C LYS A 320 -18.29 26.83 -42.36
N GLN A 321 -17.62 26.69 -43.50
CA GLN A 321 -17.13 27.83 -44.23
C GLN A 321 -18.33 28.77 -44.21
N SER A 322 -18.23 29.84 -43.44
CA SER A 322 -19.31 30.81 -43.34
C SER A 322 -19.70 31.17 -44.76
N ASP A 323 -20.91 30.80 -45.19
CA ASP A 323 -21.42 31.15 -46.50
C ASP A 323 -21.43 32.69 -46.57
N VAL A 324 -20.40 33.24 -47.21
CA VAL A 324 -20.32 34.66 -47.55
C VAL A 324 -21.45 34.89 -48.54
N SER A 325 -22.32 35.86 -48.27
CA SER A 325 -23.42 36.18 -49.17
C SER A 325 -22.88 36.42 -50.58
N GLU A 326 -23.58 35.92 -51.60
CA GLU A 326 -23.10 35.98 -52.99
C GLU A 326 -22.88 37.45 -53.43
N GLU A 327 -23.62 38.38 -52.83
CA GLU A 327 -23.49 39.83 -53.01
C GLU A 327 -22.17 40.37 -52.47
N THR A 328 -21.72 39.88 -51.31
CA THR A 328 -20.46 40.31 -50.69
C THR A 328 -19.26 39.84 -51.51
N ARG A 329 -19.35 38.64 -52.09
CA ARG A 329 -18.32 38.11 -52.98
C ARG A 329 -18.30 38.85 -54.33
N LYS A 330 -19.47 39.17 -54.89
CA LYS A 330 -19.59 40.00 -56.10
C LYS A 330 -19.06 41.41 -55.87
N HIS A 331 -19.29 42.01 -54.70
CA HIS A 331 -18.79 43.34 -54.36
C HIS A 331 -17.26 43.42 -54.41
N CYS A 332 -16.54 42.53 -53.70
CA CYS A 332 -15.08 42.51 -53.75
C CYS A 332 -14.57 42.24 -55.18
N ASN A 333 -15.16 41.27 -55.88
CA ASN A 333 -14.73 40.91 -57.24
C ASN A 333 -14.95 42.04 -58.26
N THR A 334 -15.93 42.94 -58.05
CA THR A 334 -16.22 44.06 -58.95
C THR A 334 -15.18 45.19 -58.84
N ILE A 335 -14.48 45.29 -57.70
CA ILE A 335 -13.38 46.26 -57.50
C ILE A 335 -12.20 45.96 -58.46
N GLY A 336 -12.10 44.72 -58.95
CA GLY A 336 -11.15 44.35 -60.00
C GLY A 336 -9.71 44.35 -59.53
N ASP A 337 -8.82 44.92 -60.35
CA ASP A 337 -7.38 44.96 -60.16
C ASP A 337 -6.87 46.25 -59.45
N ASP A 338 -7.77 47.12 -58.99
CA ASP A 338 -7.43 48.33 -58.22
C ASP A 338 -7.06 47.98 -56.77
N LYS A 339 -5.75 47.82 -56.54
CA LYS A 339 -5.17 47.44 -55.24
C LYS A 339 -5.45 48.45 -54.12
N ALA A 340 -5.46 49.75 -54.42
CA ALA A 340 -5.67 50.78 -53.42
C ALA A 340 -7.11 50.74 -52.91
N LYS A 341 -8.09 50.73 -53.83
CA LYS A 341 -9.51 50.61 -53.46
C LYS A 341 -9.84 49.30 -52.78
N CYS A 342 -9.25 48.19 -53.23
CA CYS A 342 -9.48 46.90 -52.61
C CYS A 342 -9.00 46.85 -51.16
N ASN A 343 -7.86 47.45 -50.87
CA ASN A 343 -7.29 47.46 -49.53
C ASN A 343 -7.90 48.54 -48.62
N ASP A 344 -8.61 49.53 -49.16
CA ASP A 344 -9.43 50.44 -48.37
C ASP A 344 -10.76 49.81 -47.92
N GLU A 345 -11.28 48.82 -48.66
CA GLU A 345 -12.55 48.17 -48.31
C GLU A 345 -12.41 47.26 -47.09
N LYS A 346 -13.34 47.38 -46.12
CA LYS A 346 -13.19 46.77 -44.78
C LYS A 346 -13.20 45.24 -44.78
N GLN A 347 -13.71 44.65 -45.86
CA GLN A 347 -13.99 43.22 -45.98
C GLN A 347 -13.32 42.56 -47.19
N CYS A 348 -12.54 43.31 -47.97
CA CYS A 348 -11.82 42.79 -49.15
C CYS A 348 -10.30 42.95 -48.99
N SER A 349 -9.52 42.08 -49.62
CA SER A 349 -8.07 42.21 -49.72
C SER A 349 -7.58 41.88 -51.11
N TYR A 350 -6.57 42.61 -51.55
CA TYR A 350 -5.95 42.38 -52.84
C TYR A 350 -4.98 41.20 -52.77
N ASP A 351 -5.14 40.24 -53.67
CA ASP A 351 -4.26 39.07 -53.74
C ASP A 351 -3.09 39.35 -54.67
N ASP A 352 -1.93 39.65 -54.09
CA ASP A 352 -0.68 39.89 -54.82
C ASP A 352 0.02 38.59 -55.27
N SER A 353 -0.51 37.41 -54.93
CA SER A 353 0.17 36.12 -55.14
C SER A 353 0.06 35.55 -56.56
N LYS A 354 -0.64 36.23 -57.48
CA LYS A 354 -0.85 35.76 -58.87
C LYS A 354 -0.32 36.77 -59.90
N ASP A 355 0.58 36.34 -60.77
CA ASP A 355 1.19 37.20 -61.80
C ASP A 355 0.25 37.54 -62.97
N THR A 356 -0.86 36.80 -63.14
CA THR A 356 -1.95 37.12 -64.08
C THR A 356 -3.30 36.84 -63.43
N GLY A 357 -4.22 37.82 -63.45
CA GLY A 357 -5.54 37.73 -62.80
C GLY A 357 -5.54 38.19 -61.34
N LYS A 358 -4.88 39.32 -61.05
CA LYS A 358 -4.89 39.95 -59.72
C LYS A 358 -6.28 40.55 -59.47
N THR A 359 -7.05 39.94 -58.59
CA THR A 359 -8.42 40.37 -58.29
C THR A 359 -8.62 40.58 -56.81
N CYS A 360 -9.35 41.64 -56.47
CA CYS A 360 -9.83 41.88 -55.13
C CYS A 360 -10.79 40.78 -54.66
N THR A 361 -10.49 40.13 -53.52
CA THR A 361 -11.31 39.03 -52.99
C THR A 361 -11.71 39.29 -51.54
N TYR A 362 -12.79 38.64 -51.08
CA TYR A 362 -13.25 38.77 -49.70
C TYR A 362 -12.23 38.18 -48.70
N ASN A 363 -11.97 38.91 -47.62
CA ASN A 363 -11.06 38.51 -46.56
C ASN A 363 -11.78 38.49 -45.21
N ALA A 364 -12.10 37.28 -44.74
CA ALA A 364 -12.80 37.06 -43.49
C ALA A 364 -12.07 37.66 -42.27
N THR A 365 -10.74 37.61 -42.28
CA THR A 365 -9.91 38.13 -41.19
C THR A 365 -9.98 39.66 -41.12
N LYS A 366 -9.97 40.33 -42.28
CA LYS A 366 -10.09 41.79 -42.37
C LYS A 366 -11.49 42.29 -42.01
N ALA A 367 -12.52 41.59 -42.46
CA ALA A 367 -13.92 41.88 -42.13
C ALA A 367 -14.17 41.80 -40.61
N THR A 368 -13.62 40.75 -39.97
CA THR A 368 -13.72 40.54 -38.52
C THR A 368 -12.94 41.60 -37.74
N ALA A 369 -11.75 42.00 -38.21
CA ALA A 369 -10.95 43.05 -37.59
C ALA A 369 -11.59 44.45 -37.71
N SER A 370 -12.38 44.68 -38.76
CA SER A 370 -13.06 45.96 -39.02
C SER A 370 -14.45 46.08 -38.38
N GLY A 371 -14.89 45.04 -37.65
CA GLY A 371 -16.16 45.03 -36.93
C GLY A 371 -17.42 44.94 -37.80
N VAL A 372 -17.31 44.47 -39.05
CA VAL A 372 -18.47 44.29 -39.93
C VAL A 372 -19.17 42.98 -39.57
N PRO A 373 -20.44 42.99 -39.12
CA PRO A 373 -21.15 41.76 -38.79
C PRO A 373 -21.41 40.94 -40.06
N ALA A 374 -21.01 39.67 -40.06
CA ALA A 374 -21.55 38.71 -41.01
C ALA A 374 -23.05 38.55 -40.71
N THR A 375 -23.89 38.88 -41.68
CA THR A 375 -25.35 38.87 -41.56
C THR A 375 -25.82 37.50 -41.05
N GLN A 376 -26.24 37.45 -39.79
CA GLN A 376 -26.83 36.26 -39.19
C GLN A 376 -28.27 36.10 -39.68
N THR A 377 -28.59 34.97 -40.30
CA THR A 377 -29.96 34.46 -40.26
C THR A 377 -30.15 33.73 -38.93
N GLN A 378 -31.07 34.23 -38.11
CA GLN A 378 -31.40 33.68 -36.80
C GLN A 378 -32.12 32.33 -36.92
N THR A 379 -31.71 31.34 -36.14
CA THR A 379 -32.63 30.38 -35.49
C THR A 379 -31.97 29.92 -34.19
N GLY A 380 -32.69 30.04 -33.09
CA GLY A 380 -32.16 30.02 -31.72
C GLY A 380 -31.84 28.65 -31.12
N GLY A 381 -31.20 28.69 -29.94
CA GLY A 381 -31.14 27.56 -29.01
C GLY A 381 -29.81 27.36 -28.30
N THR A 382 -29.75 27.86 -27.06
CA THR A 382 -28.93 27.36 -25.93
C THR A 382 -27.42 27.66 -25.93
N LYS A 383 -27.04 28.55 -25.01
CA LYS A 383 -25.67 28.88 -24.57
C LYS A 383 -24.82 27.61 -24.41
N THR A 384 -23.83 27.44 -25.29
CA THR A 384 -22.76 26.45 -25.17
C THR A 384 -21.44 27.17 -24.92
N THR A 385 -20.67 26.67 -23.96
CA THR A 385 -19.39 27.20 -23.47
C THR A 385 -18.25 27.17 -24.50
N THR A 386 -18.55 26.80 -25.75
CA THR A 386 -17.61 26.65 -26.87
C THR A 386 -17.28 27.98 -27.56
N ASP A 387 -18.03 29.05 -27.29
CA ASP A 387 -17.85 30.36 -27.97
C ASP A 387 -16.62 31.16 -27.49
N LYS A 388 -15.94 30.76 -26.40
CA LYS A 388 -14.85 31.58 -25.83
C LYS A 388 -13.51 31.52 -26.58
N TYR A 389 -13.31 30.55 -27.49
CA TYR A 389 -11.99 30.30 -28.10
C TYR A 389 -11.98 30.26 -29.64
N LYS A 390 -13.12 30.49 -30.30
CA LYS A 390 -13.16 30.63 -31.76
C LYS A 390 -12.47 31.93 -32.20
N GLY A 391 -11.43 31.82 -33.05
CA GLY A 391 -10.77 32.97 -33.69
C GLY A 391 -9.58 33.58 -32.96
N LYS A 392 -9.11 32.97 -31.84
CA LYS A 392 -7.92 33.46 -31.13
C LYS A 392 -6.61 33.06 -31.85
N LYS A 393 -5.64 33.98 -31.87
CA LYS A 393 -4.30 33.74 -32.45
C LYS A 393 -3.47 32.87 -31.48
N LYS A 394 -2.41 32.23 -32.00
CA LYS A 394 -1.51 31.33 -31.23
C LYS A 394 -0.98 31.98 -29.94
N GLU A 395 -0.77 33.29 -29.94
CA GLU A 395 -0.27 34.09 -28.82
C GLU A 395 -1.28 34.22 -27.65
N ASP A 396 -2.57 34.16 -27.96
CA ASP A 396 -3.67 34.28 -26.98
C ASP A 396 -4.15 32.93 -26.43
N CYS A 397 -3.65 31.82 -26.98
CA CYS A 397 -3.92 30.47 -26.52
C CYS A 397 -2.94 30.10 -25.39
N LYS A 398 -3.21 30.60 -24.18
CA LYS A 398 -2.35 30.41 -23.01
C LYS A 398 -2.85 29.29 -22.10
N SER A 399 -1.91 28.42 -21.73
CA SER A 399 -2.08 27.43 -20.67
C SER A 399 -2.36 28.15 -19.33
N PRO A 400 -3.24 27.64 -18.45
CA PRO A 400 -3.72 26.26 -18.39
C PRO A 400 -5.10 26.01 -19.02
N ASP A 401 -5.82 27.02 -19.50
CA ASP A 401 -7.23 26.89 -19.91
C ASP A 401 -7.44 26.45 -21.37
N CYS A 402 -6.38 26.50 -22.18
CA CYS A 402 -6.44 26.10 -23.58
C CYS A 402 -5.06 25.64 -24.10
N LYS A 403 -5.07 24.76 -25.11
CA LYS A 403 -3.87 24.25 -25.76
C LYS A 403 -4.00 24.37 -27.28
N TRP A 404 -2.96 24.88 -27.91
CA TRP A 404 -2.87 24.97 -29.37
C TRP A 404 -2.54 23.59 -29.96
N GLU A 405 -3.43 23.05 -30.79
CA GLU A 405 -3.22 21.79 -31.51
C GLU A 405 -3.61 21.95 -32.98
N GLY A 406 -2.63 21.76 -33.87
CA GLY A 406 -2.77 22.08 -35.30
C GLY A 406 -2.86 23.59 -35.54
N GLU A 407 -3.88 24.02 -36.28
CA GLU A 407 -4.18 25.44 -36.55
C GLU A 407 -5.27 26.02 -35.62
N THR A 408 -5.63 25.31 -34.55
CA THR A 408 -6.77 25.68 -33.69
C THR A 408 -6.43 25.61 -32.18
N CYS A 409 -7.02 26.51 -31.40
CA CYS A 409 -6.94 26.51 -29.94
C CYS A 409 -8.07 25.65 -29.35
N LYS A 410 -7.73 24.58 -28.62
CA LYS A 410 -8.69 23.67 -27.99
C LYS A 410 -8.73 23.87 -26.48
N ASP A 411 -9.86 23.51 -25.86
CA ASP A 411 -10.01 23.52 -24.40
C ASP A 411 -9.13 22.41 -23.77
N SER A 412 -8.25 22.80 -22.86
CA SER A 412 -7.31 21.91 -22.19
C SER A 412 -7.98 20.95 -21.20
N SER A 413 -9.20 21.28 -20.76
CA SER A 413 -9.97 20.45 -19.81
C SER A 413 -10.37 19.10 -20.41
N PHE A 414 -10.47 19.01 -21.74
CA PHE A 414 -10.73 17.76 -22.46
C PHE A 414 -9.54 16.78 -22.38
N LEU A 415 -8.30 17.29 -22.36
CA LEU A 415 -7.09 16.47 -22.26
C LEU A 415 -6.77 16.04 -20.83
N PHE A 416 -7.18 16.83 -19.83
CA PHE A 416 -6.93 16.52 -18.42
C PHE A 416 -7.63 15.23 -17.99
N ASN A 417 -8.87 15.00 -18.43
CA ASN A 417 -9.62 13.77 -18.10
C ASN A 417 -9.00 12.50 -18.72
N LYS A 418 -8.42 12.61 -19.93
CA LYS A 418 -7.73 11.50 -20.59
C LYS A 418 -6.39 11.18 -19.93
N LYS A 419 -5.59 12.20 -19.59
CA LYS A 419 -4.34 11.99 -18.86
C LYS A 419 -4.57 11.46 -17.45
N LEU A 420 -5.63 11.89 -16.76
CA LEU A 420 -5.98 11.39 -15.45
C LEU A 420 -6.45 9.92 -15.50
N ALA A 421 -7.26 9.55 -16.50
CA ALA A 421 -7.67 8.16 -16.70
C ALA A 421 -6.48 7.24 -17.04
N LEU A 422 -5.56 7.69 -17.91
CA LEU A 422 -4.34 6.94 -18.24
C LEU A 422 -3.33 6.91 -17.09
N SER A 423 -3.12 8.01 -16.37
CA SER A 423 -2.13 8.08 -15.29
C SER A 423 -2.56 7.28 -14.07
N ILE A 424 -3.86 7.12 -13.84
CA ILE A 424 -4.39 6.31 -12.73
C ILE A 424 -4.38 4.83 -13.08
N ALA A 425 -4.62 4.47 -14.35
CA ALA A 425 -4.37 3.11 -14.84
C ALA A 425 -2.88 2.76 -14.79
N ALA A 426 -2.00 3.70 -15.16
CA ALA A 426 -0.54 3.51 -15.12
C ALA A 426 0.03 3.50 -13.71
N ALA A 427 -0.42 4.37 -12.80
CA ALA A 427 0.04 4.39 -11.42
C ALA A 427 -0.33 3.10 -10.67
N VAL A 428 -1.50 2.50 -10.95
CA VAL A 428 -1.87 1.19 -10.38
C VAL A 428 -0.94 0.07 -10.89
N VAL A 429 -0.35 0.21 -12.09
CA VAL A 429 0.58 -0.75 -12.69
C VAL A 429 2.03 -0.50 -12.25
N GLU A 430 2.47 0.75 -12.10
CA GLU A 430 3.84 1.12 -11.69
C GLU A 430 4.15 0.79 -10.22
N PHE A 431 3.14 0.68 -9.34
CA PHE A 431 3.34 0.23 -7.95
C PHE A 431 3.35 -1.30 -7.78
N LEU A 432 3.21 -2.06 -8.88
CA LEU A 432 3.19 -3.53 -8.89
C LEU A 432 4.45 -4.16 -9.50
N PHE A 433 5.47 -3.36 -9.82
CA PHE A 433 6.78 -3.83 -10.29
C PHE A 433 7.93 -3.27 -9.46
#